data_AF-A0A091KF73-F1
#
_entry.id   AF-A0A091KF73-F1
#
_cell.length_a   1.000
_cell.length_b   1.000
_cell.length_c   1.000
_cell.angle_alpha   90.00
_cell.angle_beta   90.00
_cell.angle_gamma   90.00
#
_symmetry.space_group_name_H-M   'P 1'
#
loop_
_entity.id
_entity.type
_entity.pdbx_description
1 polymer ?
#
loop_
_entity_poly.entity_id
_entity_poly.type
_entity_poly.pdbx_seq_one_letter_code
_entity_poly.pdbx_strand_id
1 'polypeptide(L)' 'SSAVPSVYTIYMGKDKYENEDLIKYGWPEDVWFHVDKLSSAHVYLRLHKGQTVDDIPKEVLIDCAHLVKANSIQG' A
#
# COMPACT_ATOMS: atom_id res chain seq x y z
N SER A 1 0.03 -26.76 -4.15
CA SER A 1 0.18 -25.41 -4.70
C SER A 1 1.25 -24.72 -3.90
N SER A 2 2.48 -24.67 -4.42
CA SER A 2 3.59 -24.05 -3.70
C SER A 2 3.45 -22.54 -3.84
N ALA A 3 2.77 -21.91 -2.90
CA ALA A 3 2.84 -20.47 -2.76
C ALA A 3 4.30 -20.14 -2.41
N VAL A 4 5.06 -19.69 -3.41
CA VAL A 4 6.32 -18.99 -3.14
C VAL A 4 5.97 -17.83 -2.21
N PRO A 5 6.64 -17.67 -1.06
CA PRO A 5 6.40 -16.51 -0.20
C PRO A 5 6.81 -15.27 -0.99
N SER A 6 5.84 -14.63 -1.62
CA SER A 6 5.99 -13.37 -2.32
C SER A 6 6.36 -12.33 -1.28
N VAL A 7 7.62 -11.90 -1.28
CA VAL A 7 8.03 -10.78 -0.44
C VAL A 7 7.43 -9.53 -1.05
N TYR A 8 6.46 -8.96 -0.34
CA TYR A 8 5.82 -7.72 -0.70
C TYR A 8 6.52 -6.55 -0.03
N THR A 9 6.78 -5.48 -0.79
CA THR A 9 7.37 -4.26 -0.24
C THR A 9 6.27 -3.23 -0.05
N ILE A 10 6.09 -2.78 1.19
CA ILE A 10 5.10 -1.79 1.56
C ILE A 10 5.83 -0.49 1.93
N TYR A 11 5.46 0.61 1.28
CA TYR A 11 5.92 1.96 1.60
C TYR A 11 4.77 2.72 2.23
N MET A 12 5.05 3.46 3.31
CA MET A 12 4.07 4.31 3.97
C MET A 12 4.74 5.64 4.24
N GLY A 13 4.15 6.74 3.75
CA GLY A 13 4.69 8.06 4.02
C GLY A 13 4.48 8.42 5.48
N LYS A 14 5.55 8.92 6.12
CA LYS A 14 5.49 9.32 7.53
C LYS A 14 4.66 10.58 7.76
N ASP A 15 4.60 11.44 6.75
CA ASP A 15 3.87 12.71 6.78
C ASP A 15 3.38 13.10 5.38
N LYS A 16 2.69 14.23 5.28
CA LYS A 16 2.07 14.70 4.04
C LYS A 16 3.08 14.96 2.90
N TYR A 17 4.32 15.35 3.21
CA TYR A 17 5.32 15.63 2.20
C TYR A 17 5.86 14.33 1.62
N GLU A 18 6.17 13.34 2.47
CA GLU A 18 6.55 12.01 2.00
C GLU A 18 5.43 11.33 1.22
N ASN A 19 4.17 11.53 1.61
CA ASN A 19 3.02 11.06 0.83
C ASN A 19 3.01 11.67 -0.58
N GLU A 20 3.30 12.96 -0.73
CA GLU A 20 3.38 13.62 -2.05
C GLU A 20 4.56 13.12 -2.88
N ASP A 21 5.73 12.91 -2.26
CA ASP A 21 6.89 12.33 -2.94
C ASP A 21 6.61 10.89 -3.38
N LEU A 22 5.97 10.06 -2.55
CA LEU A 22 5.60 8.69 -2.92
C LEU A 22 4.61 8.66 -4.10
N ILE A 23 3.66 9.59 -4.18
CA ILE A 23 2.80 9.74 -5.37
C ILE A 23 3.64 10.11 -6.59
N LYS A 24 4.55 11.06 -6.44
CA LYS A 24 5.37 11.58 -7.54
C LYS A 24 6.34 10.53 -8.10
N TYR A 25 6.88 9.67 -7.24
CA TYR A 25 7.81 8.60 -7.60
C TYR A 25 7.13 7.22 -7.68
N GLY A 26 5.80 7.18 -7.64
CA GLY A 26 5.01 5.95 -7.75
C GLY A 26 5.13 5.33 -9.14
N TRP A 27 5.15 4.01 -9.18
CA TRP A 27 5.22 3.23 -10.42
C TRP A 27 3.79 2.82 -10.82
N PRO A 28 3.50 2.60 -12.12
CA PRO A 28 2.18 2.12 -12.54
C PRO A 28 1.84 0.73 -11.97
N GLU A 29 2.85 -0.04 -11.54
CA GLU A 29 2.69 -1.31 -10.83
C GLU A 29 2.46 -1.16 -9.31
N ASP A 30 2.57 0.04 -8.76
CA ASP A 30 2.35 0.27 -7.33
C ASP A 30 0.84 0.37 -7.03
N VAL A 31 0.36 -0.42 -6.07
CA VAL A 31 -1.02 -0.34 -5.58
C VAL A 31 -1.09 0.64 -4.43
N TRP A 32 -1.85 1.71 -4.61
CA TRP A 32 -2.05 2.74 -3.61
C TRP A 32 -3.30 2.50 -2.77
N PHE A 33 -3.15 2.60 -1.45
CA PHE A 33 -4.20 2.52 -0.46
C PHE A 33 -4.31 3.84 0.31
N HIS A 34 -5.54 4.34 0.43
CA HIS A 34 -5.87 5.50 1.24
C HIS A 34 -7.25 5.31 1.86
N VAL A 35 -7.49 5.90 3.04
CA VAL A 35 -8.84 5.93 3.62
C VAL A 35 -9.60 7.11 3.03
N ASP A 36 -10.85 6.87 2.64
CA ASP A 36 -11.75 7.90 2.15
C ASP A 36 -12.08 8.91 3.26
N LYS A 37 -12.09 10.21 2.92
CA LYS A 37 -12.53 11.35 3.75
C LYS A 37 -11.72 11.71 5.00
N LEU A 38 -10.60 11.04 5.28
CA LEU A 38 -9.74 11.36 6.42
C LEU A 38 -8.32 11.75 5.98
N SER A 39 -7.70 12.66 6.73
CA SER A 39 -6.25 12.88 6.64
C SER A 39 -5.57 11.63 7.21
N SER A 40 -5.21 10.71 6.32
CA SER A 40 -4.71 9.39 6.63
C SER A 40 -3.37 9.14 5.94
N ALA A 41 -2.61 8.19 6.46
CA ALA A 41 -1.37 7.76 5.82
C ALA A 41 -1.66 7.18 4.43
N HIS A 42 -0.77 7.45 3.47
CA HIS A 42 -0.82 6.80 2.16
C HIS A 42 0.08 5.56 2.22
N VAL A 43 -0.47 4.41 1.90
CA VAL A 43 0.27 3.14 1.85
C VAL A 43 0.38 2.70 0.40
N TYR A 44 1.57 2.31 -0.02
CA TYR A 44 1.89 1.83 -1.35
C TYR A 44 2.44 0.42 -1.27
N LEU A 45 1.82 -0.50 -1.99
CA LEU A 45 2.29 -1.86 -2.14
C LEU A 45 2.96 -2.00 -3.51
N ARG A 46 4.27 -2.23 -3.52
CA ARG A 46 5.01 -2.43 -4.76
C ARG A 46 4.89 -3.85 -5.24
N LEU A 47 4.30 -4.02 -6.42
CA LEU A 47 4.20 -5.32 -7.09
C LEU A 47 5.47 -5.63 -7.89
N HIS A 48 5.74 -6.93 -8.05
CA HIS A 48 6.81 -7.37 -8.94
C HIS A 48 6.37 -7.19 -10.38
N LYS A 49 7.34 -7.02 -11.28
CA LYS A 49 7.08 -6.79 -12.70
C LYS A 49 6.25 -7.94 -13.30
N GLY A 50 5.03 -7.63 -13.73
CA GLY A 50 4.10 -8.60 -14.32
C GLY A 50 3.09 -9.22 -13.34
N GLN A 51 3.11 -8.86 -12.05
CA GLN A 51 2.01 -9.16 -11.13
C GLN A 51 0.90 -8.14 -11.27
N THR A 52 -0.34 -8.57 -11.07
CA THR A 52 -1.51 -7.69 -10.97
C THR A 52 -2.09 -7.68 -9.57
N VAL A 53 -3.08 -6.81 -9.34
CA VAL A 53 -3.82 -6.74 -8.08
C VAL A 53 -4.50 -8.08 -7.71
N ASP A 54 -4.88 -8.86 -8.72
CA ASP A 54 -5.51 -10.18 -8.56
C ASP A 54 -4.55 -11.25 -8.03
N ASP A 55 -3.25 -11.06 -8.22
CA ASP A 55 -2.20 -11.95 -7.67
C ASP A 55 -1.93 -11.68 -6.18
N ILE A 56 -2.47 -10.59 -5.62
CA ILE A 56 -2.21 -10.20 -4.23
C ILE A 56 -3.10 -11.04 -3.30
N PRO A 57 -2.50 -11.72 -2.30
CA PRO A 57 -3.26 -12.42 -1.28
C PRO A 57 -4.18 -11.45 -0.52
N LYS A 58 -5.40 -11.90 -0.22
CA LYS A 58 -6.36 -11.10 0.55
C LYS A 58 -5.82 -10.67 1.92
N GLU A 59 -5.00 -11.52 2.54
CA GLU A 59 -4.31 -11.21 3.80
C GLU A 59 -3.43 -9.96 3.69
N VAL A 60 -2.66 -9.80 2.60
CA VAL A 60 -1.82 -8.62 2.36
C VAL A 60 -2.68 -7.38 2.14
N LEU A 61 -3.79 -7.50 1.40
CA LEU A 61 -4.73 -6.39 1.20
C LEU A 61 -5.35 -5.93 2.53
N ILE A 62 -5.71 -6.89 3.40
CA ILE A 62 -6.26 -6.63 4.73
C ILE A 62 -5.21 -5.95 5.62
N ASP A 63 -3.95 -6.42 5.60
CA ASP A 63 -2.85 -5.80 6.35
C ASP A 63 -2.57 -4.37 5.89
N CYS A 64 -2.56 -4.12 4.57
CA CYS A 64 -2.45 -2.75 4.03
C CYS A 64 -3.61 -1.87 4.51
N ALA A 65 -4.85 -2.37 4.48
CA ALA A 65 -6.01 -1.62 4.96
C ALA A 65 -5.94 -1.33 6.47
N HIS A 66 -5.49 -2.30 7.27
CA HIS A 66 -5.26 -2.10 8.70
C HIS A 66 -4.16 -1.08 8.98
N LEU A 67 -3.07 -1.08 8.19
CA LEU A 67 -1.99 -0.11 8.31
C LEU A 67 -2.47 1.31 8.02
N VAL A 68 -3.22 1.51 6.92
CA VAL A 68 -3.80 2.83 6.58
C VAL A 68 -4.74 3.31 7.69
N LYS A 69 -5.59 2.42 8.20
CA LYS A 69 -6.53 2.74 9.29
C LYS A 69 -5.79 3.09 10.58
N ALA A 70 -4.80 2.30 10.99
CA ALA A 70 -4.02 2.52 12.20
C ALA A 70 -3.22 3.83 12.16
N ASN A 71 -2.85 4.29 10.95
CA ASN A 71 -2.12 5.54 10.73
C ASN A 71 -3.03 6.66 10.18
N SER A 72 -4.35 6.55 10.39
CA SER A 72 -5.31 7.62 10.11
C SER A 72 -5.54 8.46 11.38
N ILE A 73 -5.60 9.79 11.23
CA ILE A 73 -5.75 10.75 12.35
C ILE A 73 -7.12 10.61 13.07
N GLN A 74 -8.06 9.86 12.50
CA GLN A 74 -9.27 9.38 13.18
C GLN A 74 -9.36 7.86 12.98
N GLY A 75 -9.16 7.10 14.06
CA GLY A 75 -9.13 5.63 14.09
C GLY A 75 -10.45 4.93 13.77
#